data_AF-A0A246J8Q5-F1
#
_entry.id   AF-A0A246J8Q5-F1
#
_cell.length_a   1.000
_cell.length_b   1.000
_cell.length_c   1.000
_cell.angle_alpha   90.00
_cell.angle_beta   90.00
_cell.angle_gamma   90.00
#
_symmetry.space_group_name_H-M   'P 1'
#
loop_
_entity.id
_entity.type
_entity.pdbx_description
1 polymer ?
#
loop_
_entity_poly.entity_id
_entity_poly.type
_entity_poly.pdbx_seq_one_letter_code
_entity_poly.pdbx_strand_id
1 'polypeptide(L)'
;MELGWGNGQERRRLRIWLWATVTAMSFALLVLVAGTLHYSAQGDQASREMNRQLELNARIRQLQMVLSALADAETAQRGYLLTGKPVYLQPYLKARDELPRLLEALRPHPVDTPDIAGRVGGIRKLADLKLAEMAEAIRLRETGQLTAALDLLNTRRLELHVAGPQRTGPRPGHPPCGP
;
A
#
# COMPACT_ATOMS: atom_id res chain seq x y z
N MET A 1 42.85 51.60 66.79
CA MET A 1 41.71 51.74 65.87
C MET A 1 41.95 50.77 64.72
N GLU A 2 41.46 49.55 64.89
CA GLU A 2 41.60 48.41 63.97
C GLU A 2 40.43 48.43 62.98
N LEU A 3 40.69 48.68 61.69
CA LEU A 3 39.69 48.53 60.63
C LEU A 3 40.39 48.07 59.34
N GLY A 4 40.18 46.83 58.90
CA GLY A 4 40.57 46.46 57.54
C GLY A 4 40.86 45.00 57.19
N TRP A 5 40.24 43.99 57.82
CA TRP A 5 40.40 42.60 57.37
C TRP A 5 39.07 41.83 57.42
N GLY A 6 38.20 42.02 56.42
CA GLY A 6 36.92 41.29 56.35
C GLY A 6 36.37 40.98 54.94
N ASN A 7 36.89 41.61 53.88
CA ASN A 7 36.09 41.74 52.65
C ASN A 7 36.55 40.81 51.49
N GLY A 8 37.60 40.01 51.68
CA GLY A 8 38.15 39.09 50.65
C GLY A 8 37.58 37.68 50.72
N GLN A 9 37.31 37.19 51.93
CA GLN A 9 36.73 35.87 52.20
C GLN A 9 35.26 35.80 51.73
N GLU A 10 34.48 36.86 51.95
CA GLU A 10 33.07 36.95 51.52
C GLU A 10 32.92 36.98 49.99
N ARG A 11 33.75 37.74 49.28
CA ARG A 11 33.71 37.81 47.80
C ARG A 11 34.08 36.48 47.14
N ARG A 12 35.01 35.72 47.72
CA ARG A 12 35.35 34.35 47.25
C ARG A 12 34.19 33.38 47.42
N ARG A 13 33.52 33.41 48.56
CA ARG A 13 32.32 32.60 48.83
C ARG A 13 31.19 32.96 47.87
N LEU A 14 30.87 34.25 47.70
CA LEU A 14 29.83 34.70 46.78
C LEU A 14 30.09 34.27 45.32
N ARG A 15 31.35 34.35 44.86
CA ARG A 15 31.72 33.82 43.54
C ARG A 15 31.46 32.32 43.46
N ILE A 16 31.94 31.52 44.41
CA ILE A 16 31.74 30.06 44.40
C ILE A 16 30.24 29.70 44.33
N TRP A 17 29.39 30.40 45.08
CA TRP A 17 27.93 30.20 45.03
C TRP A 17 27.32 30.61 43.68
N LEU A 18 27.75 31.72 43.08
CA LEU A 18 27.30 32.14 41.74
C LEU A 18 27.69 31.13 40.64
N TRP A 19 28.92 30.61 40.68
CA TRP A 19 29.33 29.58 39.71
C TRP A 19 28.57 28.27 39.92
N ALA A 20 28.32 27.88 41.17
CA ALA A 20 27.55 26.68 41.49
C ALA A 20 26.11 26.74 40.97
N THR A 21 25.40 27.88 41.13
CA THR A 21 24.03 28.03 40.63
C THR A 21 23.96 28.07 39.11
N VAL A 22 24.92 28.73 38.46
CA VAL A 22 25.04 28.74 36.99
C VAL A 22 25.28 27.34 36.44
N THR A 23 26.17 26.55 37.07
CA THR A 23 26.38 25.15 36.66
C THR A 23 25.14 24.29 36.85
N ALA A 24 24.40 24.48 37.95
CA ALA A 24 23.17 23.75 38.22
C ALA A 24 22.07 24.10 37.20
N MET A 25 21.89 25.37 36.87
CA MET A 25 20.95 25.82 35.83
C MET A 25 21.33 25.29 34.45
N SER A 26 22.62 25.31 34.09
CA SER A 26 23.09 24.77 32.81
C SER A 26 22.82 23.27 32.70
N PHE A 27 23.05 22.51 33.79
CA PHE A 27 22.77 21.08 33.82
C PHE A 27 21.25 20.80 33.71
N ALA A 28 20.42 21.54 34.44
CA ALA A 28 18.97 21.43 34.35
C ALA A 28 18.44 21.73 32.93
N LEU A 29 18.98 22.76 32.27
CA LEU A 29 18.63 23.08 30.89
C LEU A 29 19.04 21.97 29.92
N LEU A 30 20.23 21.38 30.09
CA LEU A 30 20.68 20.25 29.25
C LEU A 30 19.77 19.03 29.40
N VAL A 31 19.36 18.69 30.62
CA VAL A 31 18.43 17.58 30.87
C VAL A 31 17.08 17.85 30.23
N LEU A 32 16.57 19.09 30.30
CA LEU A 32 15.31 19.47 29.69
C LEU A 32 15.38 19.36 28.16
N VAL A 33 16.43 19.89 27.53
CA VAL A 33 16.65 19.79 26.09
C VAL A 33 16.78 18.33 25.65
N ALA A 34 17.57 17.52 26.37
CA ALA A 34 17.73 16.11 26.07
C ALA A 34 16.40 15.34 26.19
N GLY A 35 15.61 15.65 27.22
CA GLY A 35 14.27 15.10 27.40
C GLY A 35 13.32 15.44 26.24
N THR A 36 13.30 16.71 25.82
CA THR A 36 12.49 17.15 24.66
C THR A 36 12.92 16.48 23.35
N LEU A 37 14.22 16.32 23.11
CA LEU A 37 14.74 15.60 21.93
C LEU A 37 14.38 14.12 21.97
N HIS A 38 14.42 13.48 23.13
CA HIS A 38 14.04 12.08 23.28
C HIS A 38 12.53 11.86 23.07
N TYR A 39 11.70 12.74 23.64
CA TYR A 39 10.24 12.66 23.52
C TYR A 39 9.76 12.92 22.08
N SER A 40 10.35 13.90 21.40
CA SER A 40 10.06 14.17 19.99
C SER A 40 10.51 13.03 19.08
N ALA A 41 11.67 12.42 19.33
CA ALA A 41 12.14 11.25 18.58
C ALA A 41 11.24 10.00 18.78
N GLN A 42 10.61 9.85 19.95
CA GLN A 42 9.63 8.78 20.20
C GLN A 42 8.30 9.01 19.46
N GLY A 43 7.82 10.25 19.37
CA GLY A 43 6.60 10.61 18.63
C GLY A 43 6.70 10.31 17.12
N ASP A 44 7.89 10.48 16.54
CA ASP A 44 8.17 10.14 15.15
C ASP A 44 8.08 8.64 14.86
N GLN A 45 8.45 7.78 15.81
CA GLN A 45 8.42 6.32 15.61
C GLN A 45 6.98 5.79 15.57
N ALA A 46 6.12 6.26 16.48
CA ALA A 46 4.70 5.92 16.48
C ALA A 46 3.99 6.39 15.19
N SER A 47 4.39 7.57 14.68
CA SER A 47 3.85 8.13 13.45
C SER A 47 4.30 7.36 12.21
N ARG A 48 5.54 6.86 12.17
CA ARG A 48 6.06 6.06 11.04
C ARG A 48 5.35 4.72 10.91
N GLU A 49 5.11 4.03 12.02
CA GLU A 49 4.40 2.75 11.99
C GLU A 49 2.94 2.94 11.54
N MET A 50 2.25 3.96 12.07
CA MET A 50 0.91 4.31 11.61
C MET A 50 0.87 4.61 10.11
N ASN A 51 1.82 5.41 9.61
CA ASN A 51 1.90 5.76 8.19
C ASN A 51 2.16 4.55 7.28
N ARG A 52 3.00 3.58 7.71
CA ARG A 52 3.23 2.32 6.98
C ARG A 52 1.96 1.50 6.86
N GLN A 53 1.21 1.37 7.96
CA GLN A 53 -0.06 0.63 7.96
C GLN A 53 -1.10 1.30 7.05
N LEU A 54 -1.16 2.64 7.06
CA LEU A 54 -2.04 3.40 6.17
C LEU A 54 -1.69 3.19 4.70
N GLU A 55 -0.39 3.19 4.36
CA GLU A 55 0.08 2.97 2.99
C GLU A 55 -0.25 1.55 2.49
N LEU A 56 0.02 0.52 3.30
CA LEU A 56 -0.32 -0.87 2.96
C LEU A 56 -1.84 -1.03 2.77
N ASN A 57 -2.64 -0.50 3.67
CA ASN A 57 -4.09 -0.55 3.57
C ASN A 57 -4.60 0.22 2.34
N ALA A 58 -3.97 1.34 1.97
CA ALA A 58 -4.30 2.06 0.75
C ALA A 58 -4.04 1.22 -0.50
N ARG A 59 -2.91 0.51 -0.56
CA ARG A 59 -2.59 -0.41 -1.67
C ARG A 59 -3.57 -1.57 -1.76
N ILE A 60 -3.96 -2.17 -0.62
CA ILE A 60 -4.96 -3.25 -0.59
C ILE A 60 -6.31 -2.75 -1.10
N ARG A 61 -6.77 -1.58 -0.63
CA ARG A 61 -8.00 -0.95 -1.14
C ARG A 61 -7.92 -0.68 -2.64
N GLN A 62 -6.77 -0.23 -3.12
CA GLN A 62 -6.55 0.02 -4.54
C GLN A 62 -6.67 -1.25 -5.38
N LEU A 63 -6.10 -2.36 -4.92
CA LEU A 63 -6.26 -3.68 -5.55
C LEU A 63 -7.72 -4.14 -5.55
N GLN A 64 -8.43 -3.95 -4.44
CA GLN A 64 -9.86 -4.27 -4.35
C GLN A 64 -10.70 -3.47 -5.35
N MET A 65 -10.39 -2.18 -5.54
CA MET A 65 -11.08 -1.35 -6.54
C MET A 65 -10.82 -1.84 -7.96
N VAL A 66 -9.58 -2.22 -8.30
CA VAL A 66 -9.26 -2.81 -9.61
C VAL A 66 -10.05 -4.11 -9.83
N LEU A 67 -10.06 -5.01 -8.85
CA LEU A 67 -10.78 -6.27 -8.93
C LEU A 67 -12.30 -6.06 -9.06
N SER A 68 -12.88 -5.15 -8.28
CA SER A 68 -14.29 -4.82 -8.36
C SER A 68 -14.67 -4.25 -9.72
N ALA A 69 -13.89 -3.29 -10.24
CA ALA A 69 -14.15 -2.69 -11.54
C ALA A 69 -14.12 -3.74 -12.67
N LEU A 70 -13.15 -4.65 -12.65
CA LEU A 70 -13.08 -5.75 -13.62
C LEU A 70 -14.25 -6.74 -13.47
N ALA A 71 -14.63 -7.10 -12.24
CA ALA A 71 -15.74 -8.01 -11.99
C ALA A 71 -17.10 -7.42 -12.42
N ASP A 72 -17.33 -6.14 -12.15
CA ASP A 72 -18.52 -5.41 -12.58
C ASP A 72 -18.56 -5.30 -14.10
N ALA A 73 -17.42 -5.03 -14.74
CA ALA A 73 -17.28 -5.01 -16.20
C ALA A 73 -17.58 -6.37 -16.84
N GLU A 74 -17.08 -7.47 -16.27
CA GLU A 74 -17.35 -8.82 -16.76
C GLU A 74 -18.84 -9.18 -16.61
N THR A 75 -19.44 -8.79 -15.49
CA THR A 75 -20.87 -8.98 -15.24
C THR A 75 -21.72 -8.19 -16.24
N ALA A 76 -21.35 -6.93 -16.48
CA ALA A 76 -21.96 -6.05 -17.48
C ALA A 76 -21.87 -6.63 -18.89
N GLN A 77 -20.67 -7.08 -19.28
CA GLN A 77 -20.42 -7.70 -20.58
C GLN A 77 -21.30 -8.94 -20.76
N ARG A 78 -21.39 -9.83 -19.77
CA ARG A 78 -22.29 -11.00 -19.83
C ARG A 78 -23.77 -10.61 -19.92
N GLY A 79 -24.20 -9.60 -19.17
CA GLY A 79 -25.56 -9.07 -19.26
C GLY A 79 -25.89 -8.55 -20.66
N TYR A 80 -24.94 -7.85 -21.29
CA TYR A 80 -25.07 -7.40 -22.68
C TYR A 80 -25.07 -8.56 -23.68
N LEU A 81 -24.17 -9.53 -23.53
CA LEU A 81 -24.15 -10.73 -24.39
C LEU A 81 -25.42 -11.57 -24.24
N LEU A 82 -26.05 -11.60 -23.08
CA LEU A 82 -27.29 -12.34 -22.87
C LEU A 82 -28.49 -11.60 -23.47
N THR A 83 -28.59 -10.29 -23.23
CA THR A 83 -29.81 -9.53 -23.53
C THR A 83 -29.76 -8.70 -24.80
N GLY A 84 -28.56 -8.37 -25.29
CA GLY A 84 -28.32 -7.42 -26.37
C GLY A 84 -28.63 -5.96 -26.02
N LYS A 85 -29.03 -5.64 -24.78
CA LYS A 85 -29.44 -4.28 -24.41
C LYS A 85 -28.23 -3.44 -24.02
N PRO A 86 -27.93 -2.32 -24.71
CA PRO A 86 -26.74 -1.50 -24.45
C PRO A 86 -26.66 -0.93 -23.01
N VAL A 87 -27.80 -0.79 -22.33
CA VAL A 87 -27.85 -0.31 -20.93
C VAL A 87 -26.98 -1.15 -19.99
N TYR A 88 -26.81 -2.44 -20.25
CA TYR A 88 -25.96 -3.31 -19.44
C TYR A 88 -24.47 -3.06 -19.62
N LEU A 89 -24.03 -2.30 -20.64
CA LEU A 89 -22.61 -1.98 -20.85
C LEU A 89 -22.10 -0.83 -19.97
N GLN A 90 -22.98 -0.14 -19.24
CA GLN A 90 -22.58 1.01 -18.41
C GLN A 90 -21.41 0.69 -17.44
N PRO A 91 -21.44 -0.42 -16.66
CA PRO A 91 -20.31 -0.74 -15.78
C PRO A 91 -19.02 -1.10 -16.54
N TYR A 92 -19.12 -1.71 -17.72
CA TYR A 92 -17.95 -1.97 -18.58
C TYR A 92 -17.30 -0.68 -19.07
N LEU A 93 -18.10 0.28 -19.56
CA LEU A 93 -17.60 1.57 -20.03
C LEU A 93 -16.92 2.34 -18.89
N LYS A 94 -17.54 2.34 -17.70
CA LYS A 94 -16.94 2.93 -16.51
C LYS A 94 -15.59 2.28 -16.16
N ALA A 95 -15.52 0.96 -16.14
CA ALA A 95 -14.28 0.26 -15.82
C ALA A 95 -13.18 0.52 -16.86
N ARG A 96 -13.52 0.54 -18.15
CA ARG A 96 -12.58 0.86 -19.24
C ARG A 96 -11.92 2.23 -19.02
N ASP A 97 -12.69 3.21 -18.56
CA ASP A 97 -12.21 4.57 -18.38
C ASP A 97 -11.49 4.76 -17.01
N GLU A 98 -11.89 4.03 -15.96
CA GLU A 98 -11.31 4.15 -14.61
C GLU A 98 -10.07 3.27 -14.36
N LEU A 99 -10.00 2.07 -14.96
CA LEU A 99 -8.94 1.09 -14.70
C LEU A 99 -7.53 1.61 -14.94
N PRO A 100 -7.22 2.37 -16.02
CA PRO A 100 -5.89 2.92 -16.23
C PRO A 100 -5.44 3.78 -15.03
N ARG A 101 -6.32 4.63 -14.51
CA ARG A 101 -6.04 5.45 -13.32
C ARG A 101 -5.84 4.58 -12.08
N LEU A 102 -6.67 3.54 -11.91
CA LEU A 102 -6.57 2.66 -10.75
C LEU A 102 -5.28 1.83 -10.77
N LEU A 103 -4.82 1.40 -11.93
CA LEU A 103 -3.59 0.64 -12.14
C LEU A 103 -2.33 1.53 -12.03
N GLU A 104 -2.42 2.81 -12.38
CA GLU A 104 -1.33 3.77 -12.14
C GLU A 104 -1.13 4.05 -10.65
N ALA A 105 -2.21 4.10 -9.86
CA ALA A 105 -2.11 4.24 -8.40
C ALA A 105 -1.48 3.02 -7.70
N LEU A 106 -1.34 1.87 -8.39
CA LEU A 106 -0.63 0.70 -7.89
C LEU A 106 0.86 0.69 -8.21
N ARG A 107 1.37 1.71 -8.92
CA ARG A 107 2.76 1.73 -9.39
C ARG A 107 3.74 1.51 -8.23
N PRO A 108 4.72 0.61 -8.39
CA PRO A 108 5.68 0.33 -7.32
C PRO A 108 6.48 1.58 -6.96
N HIS A 109 6.72 1.75 -5.66
CA HIS A 109 7.57 2.79 -5.10
C HIS A 109 9.04 2.35 -5.14
N PRO A 110 10.02 3.28 -5.14
CA PRO A 110 11.44 2.92 -5.19
C PRO A 110 11.93 2.03 -4.05
N VAL A 111 11.20 2.02 -2.92
CA VAL A 111 11.46 1.20 -1.74
C VAL A 111 10.80 -0.19 -1.80
N ASP A 112 9.99 -0.47 -2.80
CA ASP A 112 9.35 -1.78 -2.95
C ASP A 112 10.35 -2.85 -3.40
N THR A 113 10.13 -4.09 -2.98
CA THR A 113 10.94 -5.22 -3.43
C THR A 113 10.66 -5.55 -4.92
N PRO A 114 11.64 -6.13 -5.65
CA PRO A 114 11.43 -6.54 -7.05
C PRO A 114 10.24 -7.48 -7.26
N ASP A 115 9.91 -8.32 -6.27
CA ASP A 115 8.73 -9.20 -6.30
C ASP A 115 7.43 -8.39 -6.37
N ILE A 116 7.27 -7.36 -5.53
CA ILE A 116 6.08 -6.50 -5.51
C ILE A 116 5.93 -5.80 -6.87
N ALA A 117 7.01 -5.24 -7.39
CA ALA A 117 7.01 -4.58 -8.71
C ALA A 117 6.59 -5.55 -9.83
N GLY A 118 7.11 -6.79 -9.81
CA GLY A 118 6.73 -7.84 -10.74
C GLY A 118 5.26 -8.22 -10.65
N ARG A 119 4.72 -8.37 -9.43
CA ARG A 119 3.30 -8.69 -9.19
C ARG A 119 2.37 -7.58 -9.68
N VAL A 120 2.69 -6.32 -9.42
CA VAL A 120 1.93 -5.17 -9.94
C VAL A 120 1.95 -5.15 -11.47
N GLY A 121 3.11 -5.36 -12.09
CA GLY A 121 3.24 -5.45 -13.54
C GLY A 121 2.40 -6.59 -14.13
N GLY A 122 2.38 -7.75 -13.47
CA GLY A 122 1.54 -8.89 -13.83
C GLY A 122 0.05 -8.56 -13.76
N ILE A 123 -0.42 -7.90 -12.69
CA ILE A 123 -1.81 -7.47 -12.53
C ILE A 123 -2.22 -6.52 -13.64
N ARG A 124 -1.38 -5.53 -13.97
CA ARG A 124 -1.64 -4.58 -15.06
C ARG A 124 -1.82 -5.31 -16.39
N LYS A 125 -0.87 -6.18 -16.74
CA LYS A 125 -0.92 -6.97 -17.97
C LYS A 125 -2.19 -7.82 -18.06
N LEU A 126 -2.57 -8.49 -16.96
CA LEU A 126 -3.78 -9.33 -16.91
C LEU A 126 -5.06 -8.51 -17.02
N ALA A 127 -5.11 -7.34 -16.38
CA ALA A 127 -6.25 -6.42 -16.49
C ALA A 127 -6.44 -5.92 -17.93
N ASP A 128 -5.35 -5.51 -18.59
CA ASP A 128 -5.38 -5.05 -19.98
C ASP A 128 -5.83 -6.15 -20.94
N LEU A 129 -5.29 -7.38 -20.76
CA LEU A 129 -5.71 -8.54 -21.54
C LEU A 129 -7.21 -8.84 -21.35
N LYS A 130 -7.71 -8.74 -20.12
CA LYS A 130 -9.12 -8.98 -19.84
C LYS A 130 -10.02 -7.93 -20.47
N LEU A 131 -9.66 -6.64 -20.38
CA LEU A 131 -10.40 -5.57 -21.04
C LEU A 131 -10.44 -5.76 -22.56
N ALA A 132 -9.31 -6.14 -23.18
CA ALA A 132 -9.24 -6.40 -24.61
C ALA A 132 -10.14 -7.58 -25.04
N GLU A 133 -10.16 -8.66 -24.25
CA GLU A 133 -11.06 -9.81 -24.47
C GLU A 133 -12.53 -9.37 -24.41
N MET A 134 -12.91 -8.59 -23.39
CA MET A 134 -14.28 -8.10 -23.25
C MET A 134 -14.69 -7.19 -24.40
N ALA A 135 -13.80 -6.29 -24.82
CA ALA A 135 -14.01 -5.41 -25.97
C ALA A 135 -14.29 -6.20 -27.25
N GLU A 136 -13.50 -7.24 -27.51
CA GLU A 136 -13.69 -8.10 -28.68
C GLU A 136 -14.99 -8.88 -28.63
N ALA A 137 -15.36 -9.44 -27.47
CA ALA A 137 -16.62 -10.13 -27.31
C ALA A 137 -17.83 -9.20 -27.53
N ILE A 138 -17.76 -7.96 -27.06
CA ILE A 138 -18.79 -6.93 -27.29
C ILE A 138 -18.89 -6.61 -28.79
N ARG A 139 -17.76 -6.38 -29.46
CA ARG A 139 -17.70 -6.11 -30.91
C ARG A 139 -18.29 -7.26 -31.73
N LEU A 140 -17.99 -8.51 -31.38
CA LEU A 140 -18.56 -9.70 -32.01
C LEU A 140 -20.08 -9.74 -31.84
N ARG A 141 -20.59 -9.41 -30.66
CA ARG A 141 -22.04 -9.30 -30.42
C ARG A 141 -22.69 -8.18 -31.23
N GLU A 142 -22.07 -7.01 -31.32
CA GLU A 142 -22.57 -5.87 -32.09
C GLU A 142 -22.65 -6.18 -33.60
N THR A 143 -21.72 -6.98 -34.11
CA THR A 143 -21.71 -7.45 -35.50
C THR A 143 -22.60 -8.67 -35.76
N GLY A 144 -23.41 -9.09 -34.77
CA GLY A 144 -24.34 -10.23 -34.88
C GLY A 144 -23.70 -11.61 -34.71
N GLN A 145 -22.39 -11.69 -34.41
CA GLN A 145 -21.62 -12.93 -34.29
C GLN A 145 -21.65 -13.47 -32.85
N LEU A 146 -22.84 -13.72 -32.30
CA LEU A 146 -23.01 -14.18 -30.92
C LEU A 146 -22.24 -15.47 -30.63
N THR A 147 -22.30 -16.45 -31.52
CA THR A 147 -21.61 -17.74 -31.32
C THR A 147 -20.10 -17.55 -31.20
N ALA A 148 -19.50 -16.69 -32.03
CA ALA A 148 -18.08 -16.36 -31.94
C ALA A 148 -17.74 -15.62 -30.64
N ALA A 149 -18.60 -14.71 -30.18
CA ALA A 149 -18.42 -14.01 -28.90
C ALA A 149 -18.43 -14.98 -27.71
N LEU A 150 -19.30 -16.00 -27.74
CA LEU A 150 -19.38 -17.02 -26.68
C LEU A 150 -18.19 -17.99 -26.72
N ASP A 151 -17.73 -18.38 -27.91
CA ASP A 151 -16.57 -19.26 -28.07
C ASP A 151 -15.30 -18.61 -27.50
N LEU A 152 -15.07 -17.34 -27.83
CA LEU A 152 -13.94 -16.55 -27.32
C LEU A 152 -13.87 -16.54 -25.78
N LEU A 153 -15.02 -16.43 -25.10
CA LEU A 153 -15.07 -16.47 -23.62
C LEU A 153 -14.77 -17.84 -23.04
N ASN A 154 -15.17 -18.91 -23.73
CA ASN A 154 -14.91 -20.28 -23.28
C ASN A 154 -13.44 -20.65 -23.45
N THR A 155 -12.82 -20.30 -24.58
CA THR A 155 -11.40 -20.56 -24.86
C THR A 155 -10.49 -19.87 -23.83
N ARG A 156 -10.70 -18.57 -23.57
CA ARG A 156 -9.88 -17.82 -22.62
C ARG A 156 -10.03 -18.29 -21.17
N ARG A 157 -11.24 -18.72 -20.78
CA ARG A 157 -11.46 -19.32 -19.45
C ARG A 157 -10.66 -20.60 -19.26
N LEU A 158 -10.49 -21.41 -20.29
CA LEU A 158 -9.66 -22.62 -20.24
C LEU A 158 -8.17 -22.29 -20.09
N GLU A 159 -7.66 -21.30 -20.82
CA GLU A 159 -6.27 -20.87 -20.72
C GLU A 159 -5.89 -20.36 -19.33
N LEU A 160 -6.76 -19.55 -18.70
CA LEU A 160 -6.54 -19.04 -17.33
C LEU A 160 -6.58 -20.14 -16.27
N HIS A 161 -7.42 -21.18 -16.45
CA HIS A 161 -7.48 -22.30 -15.50
C HIS A 161 -6.25 -23.20 -15.60
N VAL A 162 -5.71 -23.38 -16.82
CA VAL A 162 -4.51 -24.19 -17.08
C VAL A 162 -3.23 -23.46 -16.63
N ALA A 163 -3.22 -22.12 -16.66
CA ALA A 163 -2.09 -21.29 -16.23
C ALA A 163 -2.07 -20.95 -14.72
N GLY A 164 -2.92 -21.57 -13.90
CA GLY A 164 -2.94 -21.36 -12.45
C GLY A 164 -1.56 -21.60 -11.82
N PRO A 165 -1.21 -20.89 -10.72
CA PRO A 165 0.10 -21.01 -10.11
C PRO A 165 0.36 -22.47 -9.72
N GLN A 166 1.33 -23.10 -10.39
CA GLN A 166 1.89 -24.37 -9.99
C GLN A 166 2.31 -24.21 -8.52
N ARG A 167 1.59 -24.85 -7.58
CA ARG A 167 2.01 -24.93 -6.18
C ARG A 167 3.27 -25.81 -6.12
N THR A 168 4.43 -25.24 -6.46
CA THR A 168 5.74 -25.86 -6.28
C THR A 168 6.20 -25.63 -4.85
N GLY A 169 5.50 -26.25 -3.90
CA GLY A 169 5.91 -26.31 -2.50
C GLY A 169 5.91 -27.76 -2.05
N PRO A 170 6.91 -28.21 -1.27
CA PRO A 170 6.94 -29.59 -0.79
C PRO A 170 5.66 -29.88 0.01
N ARG A 171 4.92 -30.91 -0.39
CA ARG A 171 3.76 -31.40 0.38
C ARG A 171 4.26 -31.81 1.78
N PRO A 172 3.67 -31.31 2.89
CA PRO A 172 3.95 -31.88 4.19
C PRO A 172 3.54 -33.35 4.16
N GLY A 173 4.50 -34.24 4.45
CA GLY A 173 4.26 -35.67 4.50
C GLY A 173 3.22 -35.98 5.59
N HIS A 174 2.13 -36.63 5.19
CA HIS A 174 1.21 -37.23 6.15
C HIS A 174 1.93 -38.40 6.86
N PRO A 175 1.88 -38.49 8.19
CA PRO A 175 2.40 -39.65 8.88
C PRO A 175 1.56 -40.89 8.53
N PRO A 176 2.18 -42.08 8.41
CA PRO A 176 1.45 -43.30 8.13
C PRO A 176 0.49 -43.61 9.29
N CYS A 177 -0.78 -43.82 8.95
CA CYS A 177 -1.72 -44.48 9.87
C CYS A 177 -1.17 -45.88 10.14
N GLY A 178 -0.74 -46.10 11.38
CA GLY A 178 -0.32 -47.40 11.89
C GLY A 178 -1.49 -48.39 12.00
N PRO A 179 -1.16 -49.67 12.30
CA PRO A 179 -1.98 -50.84 11.97
C PRO A 179 -3.32 -50.91 12.69
#